data_AF-A0A832GYC4-F1
#
_entry.id   AF-A0A832GYC4-F1
#
_cell.length_a   1.000
_cell.length_b   1.000
_cell.length_c   1.000
_cell.angle_alpha   90.00
_cell.angle_beta   90.00
_cell.angle_gamma   90.00
#
_symmetry.space_group_name_H-M   'P 1'
#
loop_
_entity.id
_entity.type
_entity.pdbx_description
1 polymer ?
#
loop_
_entity_poly.entity_id
_entity_poly.type
_entity_poly.pdbx_seq_one_letter_code
_entity_poly.pdbx_strand_id
1 'polypeptide(L)'
;ERYPKVVAGVGPRSTEAAVKLYSKVAKRGVVILSSPTAAELEKLAEGVYRDVNIALANELAKLAAALGIDYVEVREAANTQPYCHLHMPGVGVGGYCIPIYPRFVAHAAAKLGLELPLVELARRINLSMPGYTADLVDAVAKRLQLADPKVAILGLAFRGGVDDTRLSPTYDLLDALLKKGYGNIVVHDPYVERDAQLEALGIELERGLEEALKGRDIAVMATDHPEYAELTLSRLKGAMGRERVGVVDGRLVVKNWRAPPPGVVYAAIGRPMVSNL
;
A
#
# COMPACT_ATOMS: atom_id res chain seq x y z
N GLU A 1 6.71 24.59 -0.39
CA GLU A 1 8.18 24.66 -0.20
C GLU A 1 8.98 23.66 -1.02
N ARG A 2 8.53 22.41 -1.18
CA ARG A 2 9.35 21.36 -1.83
C ARG A 2 9.30 21.30 -3.36
N TYR A 3 8.24 21.79 -3.99
CA TYR A 3 8.02 21.66 -5.45
C TYR A 3 7.59 23.00 -6.07
N PRO A 4 7.91 23.26 -7.35
CA PRO A 4 7.35 24.39 -8.07
C PRO A 4 5.83 24.25 -8.19
N LYS A 5 5.13 25.36 -8.35
CA LYS A 5 3.68 25.32 -8.59
C LYS A 5 3.39 25.33 -10.09
N VAL A 6 2.64 24.35 -10.57
CA VAL A 6 2.11 24.33 -11.95
C VAL A 6 0.90 25.28 -12.03
N VAL A 7 0.90 26.16 -13.04
CA VAL A 7 -0.14 27.17 -13.27
C VAL A 7 -0.48 27.23 -14.75
N ALA A 8 -1.77 27.26 -15.06
CA ALA A 8 -2.27 27.71 -16.35
C ALA A 8 -3.60 28.43 -16.16
N GLY A 9 -3.70 29.67 -16.62
CA GLY A 9 -4.95 30.42 -16.63
C GLY A 9 -5.73 30.19 -17.93
N VAL A 10 -7.05 30.42 -17.88
CA VAL A 10 -7.94 30.43 -19.06
C VAL A 10 -7.63 31.58 -20.04
N GLY A 11 -6.70 32.47 -19.68
CA GLY A 11 -6.20 33.56 -20.51
C GLY A 11 -5.05 34.31 -19.82
N PRO A 12 -4.40 35.27 -20.50
CA PRO A 12 -3.18 35.91 -20.01
C PRO A 12 -3.34 36.59 -18.64
N ARG A 13 -4.45 37.30 -18.43
CA ARG A 13 -4.75 37.99 -17.16
C ARG A 13 -4.90 37.02 -15.99
N SER A 14 -5.57 35.89 -16.23
CA SER A 14 -5.74 34.83 -15.22
C SER A 14 -4.41 34.17 -14.87
N THR A 15 -3.58 33.89 -15.88
CA THR A 15 -2.23 33.34 -15.69
C THR A 15 -1.37 34.30 -14.88
N GLU A 16 -1.35 35.59 -15.24
CA GLU A 16 -0.58 36.61 -14.51
C GLU A 16 -1.02 36.72 -13.04
N ALA A 17 -2.34 36.74 -12.79
CA ALA A 17 -2.87 36.79 -11.43
C ALA A 17 -2.45 35.55 -10.60
N ALA A 18 -2.56 34.35 -11.17
CA ALA A 18 -2.17 33.11 -10.51
C ALA A 18 -0.65 33.05 -10.25
N VAL A 19 0.17 33.49 -11.21
CA VAL A 19 1.63 33.59 -11.04
C VAL A 19 1.97 34.58 -9.93
N LYS A 20 1.37 35.78 -9.90
CA LYS A 20 1.59 36.78 -8.84
C LYS A 20 1.27 36.22 -7.45
N LEU A 21 0.20 35.42 -7.33
CA LEU A 21 -0.15 34.75 -6.09
C LEU A 21 0.87 33.68 -5.73
N TYR A 22 1.11 32.72 -6.63
CA TYR A 22 1.93 31.55 -6.31
C TYR A 22 3.41 31.89 -6.17
N SER A 23 3.94 32.89 -6.86
CA SER A 23 5.31 33.37 -6.66
C SER A 23 5.58 33.91 -5.25
N LYS A 24 4.54 34.30 -4.49
CA LYS A 24 4.69 34.71 -3.08
C LYS A 24 4.85 33.54 -2.11
N VAL A 25 4.35 32.35 -2.46
CA VAL A 25 4.27 31.19 -1.55
C VAL A 25 5.08 29.98 -2.03
N ALA A 26 5.32 29.87 -3.34
CA ALA A 26 6.04 28.78 -3.97
C ALA A 26 7.54 29.09 -4.05
N LYS A 27 8.29 28.75 -2.99
CA LYS A 27 9.75 28.97 -2.90
C LYS A 27 10.57 28.38 -4.07
N ARG A 28 10.05 27.36 -4.77
CA ARG A 28 10.69 26.70 -5.93
C ARG A 28 10.24 27.29 -7.28
N GLY A 29 9.49 28.38 -7.26
CA GLY A 29 9.00 29.05 -8.46
C GLY A 29 7.69 28.49 -8.98
N VAL A 30 7.32 28.98 -10.16
CA VAL A 30 6.08 28.65 -10.87
C VAL A 30 6.44 28.12 -12.26
N VAL A 31 5.82 26.99 -12.64
CA VAL A 31 5.87 26.45 -14.00
C VAL A 31 4.57 26.83 -14.67
N ILE A 32 4.67 27.60 -15.76
CA ILE A 32 3.51 28.06 -16.51
C ILE A 32 3.29 27.10 -17.68
N LEU A 33 2.09 26.54 -17.78
CA LEU A 33 1.67 25.74 -18.93
C LEU A 33 0.79 26.55 -19.87
N SER A 34 0.68 26.09 -21.11
CA SER A 34 0.04 26.81 -22.21
C SER A 34 -1.49 26.90 -22.08
N SER A 35 -2.14 25.97 -21.38
CA SER A 35 -3.59 25.96 -21.21
C SER A 35 -4.02 25.26 -19.92
N PRO A 36 -5.24 25.55 -19.40
CA PRO A 36 -5.81 24.80 -18.27
C PRO A 36 -5.85 23.30 -18.52
N THR A 37 -6.23 22.88 -19.73
CA THR A 37 -6.26 21.47 -20.13
C THR A 37 -4.89 20.80 -20.03
N ALA A 38 -3.81 21.52 -20.38
CA ALA A 38 -2.45 21.00 -20.20
C ALA A 38 -2.10 20.79 -18.72
N ALA A 39 -2.51 21.72 -17.84
CA ALA A 39 -2.30 21.58 -16.40
C ALA A 39 -3.18 20.51 -15.75
N GLU A 40 -4.42 20.34 -16.22
CA GLU A 40 -5.32 19.27 -15.77
C GLU A 40 -4.75 17.90 -16.14
N LEU A 41 -4.30 17.73 -17.38
CA LEU A 41 -3.70 16.48 -17.84
C LEU A 41 -2.38 16.19 -17.12
N GLU A 42 -1.53 17.20 -16.91
CA GLU A 42 -0.29 17.07 -16.13
C GLU A 42 -0.58 16.47 -14.74
N LYS A 43 -1.59 16.98 -14.04
CA LYS A 43 -1.92 16.48 -12.70
C LYS A 43 -2.37 15.03 -12.71
N LEU A 44 -3.12 14.63 -13.72
CA LEU A 44 -3.56 13.24 -13.87
C LEU A 44 -2.39 12.34 -14.31
N ALA A 45 -1.48 12.84 -15.14
CA ALA A 45 -0.29 12.12 -15.58
C ALA A 45 0.64 11.77 -14.41
N GLU A 46 0.81 12.66 -13.42
CA GLU A 46 1.52 12.33 -12.17
C GLU A 46 0.90 11.11 -11.45
N GLY A 47 -0.43 11.05 -11.43
CA GLY A 47 -1.20 9.96 -10.82
C GLY A 47 -1.04 8.64 -11.58
N VAL A 48 -1.14 8.70 -12.91
CA VAL A 48 -0.89 7.55 -13.79
C VAL A 48 0.53 7.03 -13.65
N TYR A 49 1.52 7.92 -13.66
CA TYR A 49 2.92 7.56 -13.45
C TYR A 49 3.10 6.76 -12.15
N ARG A 50 2.53 7.26 -11.06
CA ARG A 50 2.64 6.59 -9.76
C ARG A 50 1.92 5.24 -9.74
N ASP A 51 0.71 5.17 -10.28
CA ASP A 51 -0.08 3.93 -10.33
C ASP A 51 0.63 2.82 -11.13
N VAL A 52 1.13 3.16 -12.31
CA VAL A 52 1.90 2.25 -13.18
C VAL A 52 3.19 1.80 -12.50
N ASN A 53 3.93 2.71 -11.85
CA ASN A 53 5.16 2.32 -11.14
C ASN A 53 4.90 1.48 -9.90
N ILE A 54 3.76 1.64 -9.23
CA ILE A 54 3.35 0.74 -8.13
C ILE A 54 2.99 -0.65 -8.70
N ALA A 55 2.28 -0.71 -9.82
CA ALA A 55 1.96 -1.99 -10.46
C ALA A 55 3.23 -2.74 -10.88
N LEU A 56 4.18 -2.05 -11.50
CA LEU A 56 5.48 -2.60 -11.85
C LEU A 56 6.23 -3.11 -10.59
N ALA A 57 6.28 -2.30 -9.53
CA ALA A 57 6.90 -2.72 -8.26
C ALA A 57 6.25 -3.97 -7.67
N ASN A 58 4.92 -4.07 -7.73
CA ASN A 58 4.16 -5.21 -7.25
C ASN A 58 4.48 -6.49 -8.03
N GLU A 59 4.56 -6.44 -9.36
CA GLU A 59 4.93 -7.61 -10.17
C GLU A 59 6.37 -8.03 -9.94
N LEU A 60 7.30 -7.08 -9.92
CA LEU A 60 8.71 -7.36 -9.64
C LEU A 60 8.90 -7.92 -8.21
N ALA A 61 8.10 -7.49 -7.24
CA ALA A 61 8.11 -8.03 -5.89
C ALA A 61 7.64 -9.50 -5.86
N LYS A 62 6.58 -9.85 -6.59
CA LYS A 62 6.15 -11.25 -6.74
C LYS A 62 7.26 -12.11 -7.35
N LEU A 63 7.92 -11.60 -8.39
CA LEU A 63 9.06 -12.28 -9.01
C LEU A 63 10.25 -12.44 -8.06
N ALA A 64 10.62 -11.38 -7.32
CA ALA A 64 11.70 -11.43 -6.34
C ALA A 64 11.45 -12.50 -5.26
N ALA A 65 10.22 -12.57 -4.74
CA ALA A 65 9.83 -13.60 -3.78
C ALA A 65 9.94 -15.02 -4.36
N ALA A 66 9.50 -15.22 -5.62
CA ALA A 66 9.60 -16.50 -6.32
C ALA A 66 11.06 -16.91 -6.62
N LEU A 67 11.94 -15.94 -6.88
CA LEU A 67 13.38 -16.16 -7.09
C LEU A 67 14.17 -16.38 -5.80
N GLY A 68 13.56 -16.17 -4.63
CA GLY A 68 14.26 -16.32 -3.36
C GLY A 68 15.09 -15.10 -2.94
N ILE A 69 14.82 -13.91 -3.50
CA ILE A 69 15.63 -12.69 -3.31
C ILE A 69 14.82 -11.54 -2.70
N ASP A 70 15.52 -10.53 -2.14
CA ASP A 70 14.91 -9.35 -1.53
C ASP A 70 14.66 -8.26 -2.59
N TYR A 71 13.39 -7.94 -2.85
CA TYR A 71 13.02 -6.86 -3.76
C TYR A 71 13.63 -5.52 -3.35
N VAL A 72 13.81 -5.25 -2.06
CA VAL A 72 14.38 -3.98 -1.58
C VAL A 72 15.81 -3.82 -2.06
N GLU A 73 16.61 -4.89 -2.03
CA GLU A 73 17.98 -4.92 -2.51
C GLU A 73 18.04 -4.61 -4.02
N VAL A 74 17.20 -5.30 -4.81
CA VAL A 74 17.10 -5.08 -6.26
C VAL A 74 16.67 -3.65 -6.58
N ARG A 75 15.65 -3.15 -5.87
CA ARG A 75 15.12 -1.79 -6.04
C ARG A 75 16.19 -0.75 -5.74
N GLU A 76 16.90 -0.88 -4.62
CA GLU A 76 17.94 0.07 -4.21
C GLU A 76 19.07 0.11 -5.24
N ALA A 77 19.53 -1.05 -5.73
CA ALA A 77 20.53 -1.12 -6.79
C ALA A 77 20.03 -0.48 -8.11
N ALA A 78 18.80 -0.80 -8.54
CA ALA A 78 18.23 -0.27 -9.78
C ALA A 78 18.06 1.26 -9.73
N ASN A 79 17.60 1.79 -8.59
CA ASN A 79 17.37 3.22 -8.39
C ASN A 79 18.68 4.04 -8.24
N THR A 80 19.85 3.41 -8.31
CA THR A 80 21.12 4.15 -8.51
C THR A 80 21.21 4.78 -9.91
N GLN A 81 20.46 4.25 -10.88
CA GLN A 81 20.38 4.82 -12.22
C GLN A 81 19.44 6.03 -12.23
N PRO A 82 19.83 7.15 -12.88
CA PRO A 82 19.08 8.42 -12.81
C PRO A 82 17.71 8.37 -13.50
N TYR A 83 17.43 7.34 -14.28
CA TYR A 83 16.16 7.12 -14.98
C TYR A 83 15.30 6.04 -14.33
N CYS A 84 15.76 5.39 -13.26
CA CYS A 84 15.03 4.33 -12.57
C CYS A 84 14.50 4.83 -11.22
N HIS A 85 13.20 4.64 -11.00
CA HIS A 85 12.51 5.10 -9.79
C HIS A 85 11.48 4.08 -9.32
N LEU A 86 11.90 2.82 -9.20
CA LEU A 86 11.04 1.73 -8.73
C LEU A 86 10.44 2.07 -7.36
N HIS A 87 9.12 1.89 -7.26
CA HIS A 87 8.35 2.18 -6.05
C HIS A 87 8.44 1.01 -5.05
N MET A 88 7.93 1.21 -3.84
CA MET A 88 7.73 0.10 -2.90
C MET A 88 6.45 -0.64 -3.27
N PRO A 89 6.43 -1.98 -3.23
CA PRO A 89 5.22 -2.76 -3.41
C PRO A 89 4.32 -2.61 -2.18
N GLY A 90 3.09 -3.12 -2.27
CA GLY A 90 2.15 -3.06 -1.16
C GLY A 90 0.96 -3.99 -1.29
N VAL A 91 0.16 -4.04 -0.23
CA VAL A 91 -1.13 -4.77 -0.19
C VAL A 91 -2.09 -4.28 -1.26
N GLY A 92 -1.97 -3.02 -1.69
CA GLY A 92 -2.75 -2.45 -2.78
C GLY A 92 -2.52 -0.95 -2.88
N VAL A 93 -3.45 -0.26 -3.53
CA VAL A 93 -3.38 1.19 -3.73
C VAL A 93 -4.70 1.81 -3.32
N GLY A 94 -4.67 2.72 -2.34
CA GLY A 94 -5.85 3.41 -1.84
C GLY A 94 -5.79 4.93 -1.90
N GLY A 95 -6.74 5.57 -1.23
CA GLY A 95 -6.99 7.01 -1.30
C GLY A 95 -7.68 7.41 -2.62
N TYR A 96 -8.06 8.68 -2.77
CA TYR A 96 -8.76 9.12 -3.99
C TYR A 96 -7.84 9.37 -5.19
N CYS A 97 -6.58 9.75 -4.98
CA CYS A 97 -5.76 10.21 -6.09
C CYS A 97 -5.37 9.06 -7.02
N ILE A 98 -4.63 8.08 -6.50
CA ILE A 98 -3.95 7.08 -7.34
C ILE A 98 -4.91 6.03 -7.92
N PRO A 99 -5.94 5.56 -7.19
CA PRO A 99 -6.94 4.64 -7.75
C PRO A 99 -7.93 5.26 -8.75
N ILE A 100 -8.14 6.58 -8.70
CA ILE A 100 -9.17 7.26 -9.51
C ILE A 100 -8.60 8.03 -10.69
N TYR A 101 -7.47 8.72 -10.55
CA TYR A 101 -6.91 9.54 -11.63
C TYR A 101 -6.66 8.74 -12.93
N PRO A 102 -6.10 7.51 -12.88
CA PRO A 102 -5.99 6.63 -14.04
C PRO A 102 -7.32 6.40 -14.77
N ARG A 103 -8.43 6.30 -14.02
CA ARG A 103 -9.77 6.09 -14.58
C ARG A 103 -10.29 7.36 -15.27
N PHE A 104 -10.00 8.54 -14.72
CA PHE A 104 -10.34 9.81 -15.38
C PHE A 104 -9.61 9.96 -16.72
N VAL A 105 -8.32 9.63 -16.76
CA VAL A 105 -7.53 9.69 -18.00
C VAL A 105 -8.05 8.67 -19.02
N ALA A 106 -8.27 7.42 -18.60
CA ALA A 106 -8.82 6.38 -19.47
C ALA A 106 -10.20 6.75 -20.02
N HIS A 107 -11.08 7.31 -19.19
CA HIS A 107 -12.40 7.78 -19.62
C HIS A 107 -12.32 8.95 -20.60
N ALA A 108 -11.44 9.92 -20.35
CA ALA A 108 -11.22 11.03 -21.27
C ALA A 108 -10.67 10.56 -22.61
N ALA A 109 -9.73 9.60 -22.61
CA ALA A 109 -9.17 8.99 -23.80
C ALA A 109 -10.23 8.22 -24.60
N ALA A 110 -11.07 7.43 -23.93
CA ALA A 110 -12.13 6.64 -24.57
C ALA A 110 -13.14 7.52 -25.32
N LYS A 111 -13.49 8.70 -24.77
CA LYS A 111 -14.35 9.69 -25.47
C LYS A 111 -13.76 10.21 -26.78
N LEU A 112 -12.44 10.09 -26.95
CA LEU A 112 -11.72 10.47 -28.17
C LEU A 112 -11.41 9.26 -29.06
N GLY A 113 -11.92 8.08 -28.74
CA GLY A 113 -11.62 6.84 -29.46
C GLY A 113 -10.22 6.28 -29.21
N LEU A 114 -9.58 6.65 -28.09
CA LEU A 114 -8.25 6.17 -27.69
C LEU A 114 -8.36 5.19 -26.53
N GLU A 115 -7.56 4.13 -26.59
CA GLU A 115 -7.38 3.18 -25.49
C GLU A 115 -6.03 3.40 -24.80
N LEU A 116 -6.00 3.19 -23.48
CA LEU A 116 -4.78 3.30 -22.66
C LEU A 116 -4.49 1.97 -21.94
N PRO A 117 -4.10 0.92 -22.68
CA PRO A 117 -4.02 -0.45 -22.14
C PRO A 117 -3.04 -0.60 -20.97
N LEU A 118 -1.93 0.15 -20.97
CA LEU A 118 -0.97 0.16 -19.86
C LEU A 118 -1.61 0.68 -18.55
N VAL A 119 -2.43 1.72 -18.65
CA VAL A 119 -3.11 2.34 -17.50
C VAL A 119 -4.13 1.37 -16.90
N GLU A 120 -4.88 0.68 -17.76
CA GLU A 120 -5.85 -0.33 -17.31
C GLU A 120 -5.18 -1.56 -16.70
N LEU A 121 -4.09 -2.04 -17.32
CA LEU A 121 -3.35 -3.18 -16.83
C LEU A 121 -2.75 -2.88 -15.44
N ALA A 122 -2.15 -1.70 -15.26
CA ALA A 122 -1.64 -1.26 -13.97
C ALA A 122 -2.73 -1.29 -12.89
N ARG A 123 -3.95 -0.81 -13.20
CA ARG A 123 -5.08 -0.90 -12.27
C ARG A 123 -5.49 -2.33 -11.96
N ARG A 124 -5.55 -3.22 -12.95
CA ARG A 124 -5.85 -4.64 -12.72
C ARG A 124 -4.81 -5.30 -11.82
N ILE A 125 -3.52 -5.05 -12.06
CA ILE A 125 -2.42 -5.55 -11.22
C ILE A 125 -2.59 -5.05 -9.79
N ASN A 126 -2.76 -3.74 -9.60
CA ASN A 126 -2.88 -3.15 -8.26
C ASN A 126 -4.12 -3.63 -7.50
N LEU A 127 -5.24 -3.86 -8.18
CA LEU A 127 -6.45 -4.44 -7.59
C LEU A 127 -6.31 -5.92 -7.24
N SER A 128 -5.32 -6.63 -7.79
CA SER A 128 -5.07 -8.05 -7.46
C SER A 128 -4.26 -8.25 -6.18
N MET A 129 -3.60 -7.20 -5.68
CA MET A 129 -2.66 -7.29 -4.56
C MET A 129 -3.29 -7.66 -3.21
N PRO A 130 -4.53 -7.24 -2.88
CA PRO A 130 -5.18 -7.68 -1.65
C PRO A 130 -5.42 -9.19 -1.65
N GLY A 131 -5.85 -9.75 -2.79
CA GLY A 131 -5.99 -11.20 -2.99
C GLY A 131 -4.67 -11.95 -2.86
N TYR A 132 -3.59 -11.44 -3.49
CA TYR A 132 -2.24 -12.00 -3.32
C TYR A 132 -1.78 -11.96 -1.86
N THR A 133 -2.10 -10.90 -1.11
CA THR A 133 -1.78 -10.81 0.31
C THR A 133 -2.55 -11.84 1.14
N ALA A 134 -3.82 -12.07 0.82
CA ALA A 134 -4.61 -13.15 1.42
C ALA A 134 -4.04 -14.55 1.09
N ASP A 135 -3.49 -14.76 -0.11
CA ASP A 135 -2.79 -16.00 -0.46
C ASP A 135 -1.51 -16.21 0.37
N LEU A 136 -0.80 -15.14 0.74
CA LEU A 136 0.33 -15.22 1.66
C LEU A 136 -0.13 -15.62 3.08
N VAL A 137 -1.27 -15.09 3.54
CA VAL A 137 -1.88 -15.51 4.81
C VAL A 137 -2.20 -17.00 4.80
N ASP A 138 -2.81 -17.51 3.71
CA ASP A 138 -3.05 -18.95 3.52
C ASP A 138 -1.78 -19.78 3.56
N ALA A 139 -0.72 -19.32 2.87
CA ALA A 139 0.54 -20.05 2.83
C ALA A 139 1.18 -20.13 4.23
N VAL A 140 1.12 -19.03 4.99
CA VAL A 140 1.59 -18.98 6.39
C VAL A 140 0.73 -19.88 7.29
N ALA A 141 -0.60 -19.83 7.19
CA ALA A 141 -1.51 -20.66 7.96
C ALA A 141 -1.25 -22.16 7.72
N LYS A 142 -1.07 -22.57 6.45
CA LYS A 142 -0.70 -23.94 6.06
C LYS A 142 0.65 -24.35 6.63
N ARG A 143 1.65 -23.47 6.57
CA ARG A 143 2.99 -23.73 7.12
C ARG A 143 2.95 -23.94 8.63
N LEU A 144 2.07 -23.24 9.33
CA LEU A 144 1.81 -23.36 10.77
C LEU A 144 0.84 -24.50 11.13
N GLN A 145 0.22 -25.14 10.14
CA GLN A 145 -0.81 -26.18 10.32
C GLN A 145 -2.02 -25.69 11.12
N LEU A 146 -2.46 -24.45 10.89
CA LEU A 146 -3.62 -23.86 11.55
C LEU A 146 -4.91 -24.22 10.81
N ALA A 147 -5.91 -24.71 11.53
CA ALA A 147 -7.23 -25.03 10.98
C ALA A 147 -8.18 -23.81 10.96
N ASP A 148 -8.18 -23.01 12.02
CA ASP A 148 -8.98 -21.78 12.16
C ASP A 148 -8.09 -20.65 12.73
N PRO A 149 -7.26 -20.02 11.88
CA PRO A 149 -6.28 -19.04 12.31
C PRO A 149 -6.93 -17.73 12.76
N LYS A 150 -6.49 -17.20 13.91
CA LYS A 150 -6.83 -15.85 14.37
C LYS A 150 -5.90 -14.82 13.75
N VAL A 151 -6.45 -13.86 13.01
CA VAL A 151 -5.68 -12.89 12.24
C VAL A 151 -5.82 -11.50 12.86
N ALA A 152 -4.70 -10.81 13.04
CA ALA A 152 -4.66 -9.37 13.28
C ALA A 152 -4.15 -8.65 12.03
N ILE A 153 -4.93 -7.69 11.52
CA ILE A 153 -4.50 -6.80 10.45
C ILE A 153 -4.06 -5.48 11.05
N LEU A 154 -2.84 -5.06 10.78
CA LEU A 154 -2.25 -3.84 11.29
C LEU A 154 -2.31 -2.77 10.19
N GLY A 155 -3.22 -1.81 10.36
CA GLY A 155 -3.49 -0.72 9.44
C GLY A 155 -4.86 -0.82 8.76
N LEU A 156 -5.68 0.21 8.94
CA LEU A 156 -6.93 0.41 8.20
C LEU A 156 -6.82 1.61 7.25
N ALA A 157 -6.14 2.68 7.65
CA ALA A 157 -5.92 3.84 6.81
C ALA A 157 -5.16 3.46 5.52
N PHE A 158 -5.44 4.16 4.42
CA PHE A 158 -4.86 3.81 3.12
C PHE A 158 -3.35 4.07 3.03
N ARG A 159 -2.77 4.82 3.98
CA ARG A 159 -1.34 5.12 4.11
C ARG A 159 -0.97 5.42 5.57
N GLY A 160 0.31 5.25 5.93
CA GLY A 160 0.79 5.55 7.26
C GLY A 160 0.63 7.02 7.68
N GLY A 161 0.38 7.22 8.98
CA GLY A 161 0.35 8.53 9.65
C GLY A 161 -0.89 9.38 9.39
N VAL A 162 -1.98 8.78 8.93
CA VAL A 162 -3.30 9.44 8.76
C VAL A 162 -4.41 8.50 9.22
N ASP A 163 -5.60 9.05 9.43
CA ASP A 163 -6.86 8.37 9.77
C ASP A 163 -7.77 8.10 8.54
N ASP A 164 -7.31 8.46 7.35
CA ASP A 164 -8.12 8.39 6.13
C ASP A 164 -8.23 6.94 5.62
N THR A 165 -9.40 6.36 5.76
CA THR A 165 -9.70 4.98 5.33
C THR A 165 -10.25 4.90 3.91
N ARG A 166 -10.51 6.02 3.24
CA ARG A 166 -11.22 6.03 1.97
C ARG A 166 -10.47 5.24 0.90
N LEU A 167 -11.18 4.26 0.30
CA LEU A 167 -10.62 3.32 -0.68
C LEU A 167 -9.36 2.60 -0.14
N SER A 168 -9.30 2.32 1.16
CA SER A 168 -8.19 1.55 1.72
C SER A 168 -8.12 0.15 1.11
N PRO A 169 -6.93 -0.32 0.68
CA PRO A 169 -6.76 -1.68 0.21
C PRO A 169 -7.00 -2.73 1.31
N THR A 170 -7.03 -2.31 2.59
CA THR A 170 -7.37 -3.20 3.72
C THR A 170 -8.79 -3.74 3.60
N TYR A 171 -9.75 -2.97 3.08
CA TYR A 171 -11.12 -3.49 2.89
C TYR A 171 -11.17 -4.61 1.85
N ASP A 172 -10.44 -4.47 0.75
CA ASP A 172 -10.34 -5.52 -0.28
C ASP A 172 -9.60 -6.76 0.26
N LEU A 173 -8.64 -6.56 1.16
CA LEU A 173 -7.94 -7.66 1.84
C LEU A 173 -8.90 -8.40 2.80
N LEU A 174 -9.71 -7.66 3.57
CA LEU A 174 -10.73 -8.23 4.44
C LEU A 174 -11.73 -9.07 3.64
N ASP A 175 -12.26 -8.52 2.55
CA ASP A 175 -13.16 -9.25 1.66
C ASP A 175 -12.51 -10.54 1.11
N ALA A 176 -11.25 -10.46 0.68
CA ALA A 176 -10.51 -11.63 0.21
C ALA A 176 -10.30 -12.71 1.29
N LEU A 177 -10.00 -12.31 2.53
CA LEU A 177 -9.84 -13.22 3.67
C LEU A 177 -11.17 -13.85 4.09
N LEU A 178 -12.24 -13.06 4.18
CA LEU A 178 -13.58 -13.56 4.50
C LEU A 178 -14.05 -14.59 3.47
N LYS A 179 -13.83 -14.34 2.17
CA LYS A 179 -14.13 -15.29 1.08
C LYS A 179 -13.34 -16.60 1.18
N LYS A 180 -12.16 -16.57 1.79
CA LYS A 180 -11.35 -17.76 2.08
C LYS A 180 -11.74 -18.48 3.37
N GLY A 181 -12.69 -17.94 4.14
CA GLY A 181 -13.22 -18.56 5.36
C GLY A 181 -12.56 -18.09 6.67
N TYR A 182 -11.74 -17.03 6.64
CA TYR A 182 -11.16 -16.46 7.86
C TYR A 182 -12.23 -15.70 8.64
N GLY A 183 -12.76 -16.29 9.70
CA GLY A 183 -13.83 -15.69 10.52
C GLY A 183 -13.35 -14.90 11.75
N ASN A 184 -12.10 -15.09 12.19
CA ASN A 184 -11.57 -14.47 13.40
C ASN A 184 -10.52 -13.41 13.07
N ILE A 185 -10.99 -12.23 12.67
CA ILE A 185 -10.16 -11.10 12.26
C ILE A 185 -10.37 -9.94 13.23
N VAL A 186 -9.27 -9.32 13.67
CA VAL A 186 -9.26 -7.99 14.29
C VAL A 186 -8.45 -7.06 13.40
N VAL A 187 -8.88 -5.80 13.29
CA VAL A 187 -8.12 -4.75 12.63
C VAL A 187 -7.59 -3.81 13.69
N HIS A 188 -6.33 -3.45 13.59
CA HIS A 188 -5.70 -2.44 14.43
C HIS A 188 -5.37 -1.20 13.64
N ASP A 189 -5.78 -0.02 14.12
CA ASP A 189 -5.31 1.26 13.57
C ASP A 189 -5.29 2.32 14.69
N PRO A 190 -4.14 2.95 14.99
CA PRO A 190 -4.06 3.90 16.10
C PRO A 190 -4.71 5.26 15.79
N TYR A 191 -4.93 5.58 14.51
CA TYR A 191 -5.46 6.86 14.04
C TYR A 191 -6.97 6.83 13.78
N VAL A 192 -7.52 5.66 13.45
CA VAL A 192 -8.95 5.52 13.15
C VAL A 192 -9.71 5.24 14.44
N GLU A 193 -10.60 6.17 14.83
CA GLU A 193 -11.39 6.01 16.07
C GLU A 193 -12.57 5.06 15.90
N ARG A 194 -13.21 5.08 14.73
CA ARG A 194 -14.40 4.30 14.42
C ARG A 194 -14.51 4.10 12.92
N ASP A 195 -14.98 2.93 12.49
CA ASP A 195 -15.22 2.64 11.08
C ASP A 195 -16.51 1.87 10.84
N ALA A 196 -17.43 2.49 10.10
CA ALA A 196 -18.76 1.90 9.85
C ALA A 196 -18.72 0.65 8.96
N GLN A 197 -17.69 0.50 8.11
CA GLN A 197 -17.56 -0.68 7.25
C GLN A 197 -17.12 -1.89 8.07
N LEU A 198 -16.17 -1.72 8.99
CA LEU A 198 -15.80 -2.77 9.94
C LEU A 198 -16.97 -3.17 10.85
N GLU A 199 -17.72 -2.20 11.37
CA GLU A 199 -18.93 -2.47 12.17
C GLU A 199 -19.96 -3.31 11.39
N ALA A 200 -20.20 -2.96 10.12
CA ALA A 200 -21.11 -3.71 9.25
C ALA A 200 -20.63 -5.13 8.95
N LEU A 201 -19.32 -5.36 8.95
CA LEU A 201 -18.70 -6.68 8.80
C LEU A 201 -18.61 -7.45 10.12
N GLY A 202 -18.96 -6.83 11.26
CA GLY A 202 -18.79 -7.42 12.58
C GLY A 202 -17.32 -7.63 12.98
N ILE A 203 -16.41 -6.84 12.39
CA ILE A 203 -14.97 -6.92 12.64
C ILE A 203 -14.58 -5.86 13.66
N GLU A 204 -13.86 -6.29 14.68
CA GLU A 204 -13.37 -5.43 15.75
C GLU A 204 -12.26 -4.50 15.25
N LEU A 205 -12.39 -3.21 15.57
CA LEU A 205 -11.34 -2.21 15.39
C LEU A 205 -10.69 -1.91 16.73
N GLU A 206 -9.41 -2.26 16.86
CA GLU A 206 -8.61 -2.02 18.06
C GLU A 206 -7.62 -0.87 17.86
N ARG A 207 -7.50 -0.01 18.87
CA ARG A 207 -6.50 1.08 18.87
C ARG A 207 -5.22 0.72 19.61
N GLY A 208 -5.30 -0.30 20.47
CA GLY A 208 -4.18 -0.83 21.23
C GLY A 208 -3.47 -1.94 20.46
N LEU A 209 -2.19 -1.75 20.16
CA LEU A 209 -1.43 -2.70 19.35
C LEU A 209 -1.24 -4.04 20.07
N GLU A 210 -0.99 -4.01 21.38
CA GLU A 210 -0.82 -5.23 22.16
C GLU A 210 -2.12 -6.01 22.27
N GLU A 211 -3.23 -5.32 22.51
CA GLU A 211 -4.58 -5.86 22.58
C GLU A 211 -4.99 -6.55 21.27
N ALA A 212 -4.75 -5.88 20.14
CA ALA A 212 -5.04 -6.45 18.84
C ALA A 212 -4.22 -7.72 18.56
N LEU A 213 -2.93 -7.74 18.94
CA LEU A 213 -2.03 -8.86 18.67
C LEU A 213 -2.20 -10.03 19.64
N LYS A 214 -2.63 -9.78 20.87
CA LYS A 214 -2.65 -10.78 21.94
C LYS A 214 -3.45 -12.03 21.56
N GLY A 215 -2.80 -13.19 21.62
CA GLY A 215 -3.42 -14.49 21.35
C GLY A 215 -3.75 -14.74 19.88
N ARG A 216 -3.26 -13.90 18.96
CA ARG A 216 -3.42 -14.08 17.51
C ARG A 216 -2.38 -15.04 16.96
N ASP A 217 -2.72 -15.71 15.86
CA ASP A 217 -1.85 -16.68 15.20
C ASP A 217 -1.08 -16.04 14.05
N ILE A 218 -1.68 -15.08 13.34
CA ILE A 218 -1.07 -14.39 12.21
C ILE A 218 -1.26 -12.88 12.35
N ALA A 219 -0.18 -12.12 12.20
CA ALA A 219 -0.22 -10.66 12.06
C ALA A 219 0.05 -10.26 10.60
N VAL A 220 -0.75 -9.34 10.05
CA VAL A 220 -0.63 -8.84 8.68
C VAL A 220 -0.35 -7.33 8.71
N MET A 221 0.79 -6.89 8.19
CA MET A 221 1.09 -5.45 8.02
C MET A 221 0.44 -4.93 6.74
N ALA A 222 -0.68 -4.22 6.87
CA ALA A 222 -1.39 -3.62 5.74
C ALA A 222 -0.98 -2.16 5.50
N THR A 223 -0.64 -1.42 6.56
CA THR A 223 -0.23 -0.01 6.49
C THR A 223 1.09 0.21 7.22
N ASP A 224 1.87 1.19 6.76
CA ASP A 224 3.18 1.57 7.29
C ASP A 224 3.08 2.75 8.28
N HIS A 225 2.22 2.63 9.29
CA HIS A 225 2.13 3.66 10.32
C HIS A 225 3.48 3.84 11.04
N PRO A 226 3.84 5.07 11.44
CA PRO A 226 5.08 5.34 12.19
C PRO A 226 5.27 4.46 13.43
N GLU A 227 4.17 4.11 14.11
CA GLU A 227 4.11 3.24 15.28
C GLU A 227 4.62 1.82 14.98
N TYR A 228 4.55 1.39 13.73
CA TYR A 228 4.97 0.04 13.32
C TYR A 228 6.45 0.00 12.92
N ALA A 229 7.09 1.14 12.68
CA ALA A 229 8.42 1.24 12.08
C ALA A 229 9.51 0.44 12.82
N GLU A 230 9.35 0.27 14.13
CA GLU A 230 10.28 -0.43 15.02
C GLU A 230 9.79 -1.84 15.42
N LEU A 231 8.78 -2.38 14.73
CA LEU A 231 8.32 -3.75 14.96
C LEU A 231 9.30 -4.75 14.35
N THR A 232 9.71 -5.69 15.20
CA THR A 232 10.56 -6.82 14.85
C THR A 232 9.78 -8.12 15.00
N LEU A 233 10.25 -9.20 14.39
CA LEU A 233 9.63 -10.53 14.55
C LEU A 233 9.55 -10.96 16.03
N SER A 234 10.57 -10.64 16.83
CA SER A 234 10.57 -10.96 18.26
C SER A 234 9.53 -10.16 19.04
N ARG A 235 9.35 -8.87 18.72
CA ARG A 235 8.32 -8.03 19.35
C ARG A 235 6.91 -8.50 18.97
N LEU A 236 6.68 -8.78 17.69
CA LEU A 236 5.41 -9.34 17.22
C LEU A 236 5.10 -10.67 17.89
N LYS A 237 6.05 -11.61 17.93
CA LYS A 237 5.88 -12.88 18.64
C LYS A 237 5.54 -12.67 20.12
N GLY A 238 6.28 -11.79 20.80
CA GLY A 238 6.06 -11.47 22.21
C GLY A 238 4.66 -10.93 22.48
N ALA A 239 4.21 -9.96 21.69
CA ALA A 239 2.87 -9.38 21.80
C ALA A 239 1.76 -10.39 21.49
N MET A 240 1.98 -11.26 20.50
CA MET A 240 1.04 -12.34 20.17
C MET A 240 0.95 -13.42 21.26
N GLY A 241 2.04 -13.65 22.00
CA GLY A 241 2.04 -14.54 23.16
C GLY A 241 1.82 -16.02 22.83
N ARG A 242 2.11 -16.44 21.58
CA ARG A 242 1.97 -17.83 21.10
C ARG A 242 3.34 -18.45 20.87
N GLU A 243 3.41 -19.78 21.01
CA GLU A 243 4.64 -20.53 20.74
C GLU A 243 5.03 -20.44 19.25
N ARG A 244 4.04 -20.61 18.37
CA ARG A 244 4.17 -20.50 16.91
C ARG A 244 3.30 -19.38 16.37
N VAL A 245 3.86 -18.51 15.53
CA VAL A 245 3.17 -17.35 14.94
C VAL A 245 3.55 -17.14 13.48
N GLY A 246 2.64 -16.51 12.75
CA GLY A 246 2.81 -16.05 11.39
C GLY A 246 2.90 -14.54 11.31
N VAL A 247 3.76 -14.03 10.43
CA VAL A 247 3.82 -12.61 10.08
C VAL A 247 3.77 -12.48 8.56
N VAL A 248 2.79 -11.75 8.05
CA VAL A 248 2.67 -11.36 6.64
C VAL A 248 2.94 -9.87 6.52
N ASP A 249 4.08 -9.52 5.96
CA ASP A 249 4.53 -8.12 5.86
C ASP A 249 4.24 -7.54 4.47
N GLY A 250 3.08 -6.91 4.33
CA GLY A 250 2.65 -6.28 3.10
C GLY A 250 3.29 -4.92 2.84
N ARG A 251 4.07 -4.39 3.79
CA ARG A 251 4.68 -3.03 3.73
C ARG A 251 6.19 -3.03 3.92
N LEU A 252 6.80 -4.21 4.06
CA LEU A 252 8.24 -4.42 4.23
C LEU A 252 8.82 -3.68 5.46
N VAL A 253 8.02 -3.58 6.52
CA VAL A 253 8.37 -2.90 7.78
C VAL A 253 9.46 -3.66 8.53
N VAL A 254 9.37 -5.00 8.58
CA VAL A 254 10.27 -5.83 9.37
C VAL A 254 11.62 -5.94 8.67
N LYS A 255 12.67 -5.38 9.27
CA LYS A 255 14.02 -5.38 8.67
C LYS A 255 14.80 -6.67 8.96
N ASN A 256 14.66 -7.24 10.14
CA ASN A 256 15.40 -8.43 10.61
C ASN A 256 14.76 -9.76 10.17
N TRP A 257 14.23 -9.81 8.95
CA TRP A 257 13.40 -10.92 8.49
C TRP A 257 14.17 -12.22 8.20
N ARG A 258 15.43 -12.12 7.77
CA ARG A 258 16.24 -13.28 7.30
C ARG A 258 16.48 -14.36 8.35
N ALA A 259 16.44 -14.00 9.63
CA ALA A 259 16.68 -14.91 10.75
C ALA A 259 15.47 -14.87 11.72
N PRO A 260 14.34 -15.51 11.36
CA PRO A 260 13.18 -15.52 12.23
C PRO A 260 13.51 -16.21 13.58
N PRO A 261 13.01 -15.69 14.71
CA PRO A 261 13.17 -16.37 15.99
C PRO A 261 12.41 -17.71 15.98
N PRO A 262 12.72 -18.64 16.91
CA PRO A 262 12.03 -19.93 16.97
C PRO A 262 10.52 -19.77 17.01
N GLY A 263 9.77 -20.66 16.36
CA GLY A 263 8.33 -20.63 16.20
C GLY A 263 7.78 -19.57 15.23
N VAL A 264 8.60 -18.82 14.48
CA VAL A 264 8.09 -17.79 13.57
C VAL A 264 8.14 -18.24 12.11
N VAL A 265 7.04 -18.01 11.40
CA VAL A 265 6.97 -18.03 9.93
C VAL A 265 6.77 -16.58 9.46
N TYR A 266 7.64 -16.11 8.58
CA TYR A 266 7.54 -14.79 7.97
C TYR A 266 7.36 -14.91 6.46
N ALA A 267 6.41 -14.16 5.91
CA ALA A 267 6.21 -13.94 4.49
C ALA A 267 6.06 -12.45 4.22
N ALA A 268 6.41 -11.99 3.02
CA ALA A 268 6.27 -10.58 2.65
C ALA A 268 5.99 -10.41 1.16
N ILE A 269 5.45 -9.25 0.80
CA ILE A 269 5.37 -8.85 -0.61
C ILE A 269 6.75 -8.38 -1.06
N GLY A 270 7.49 -9.23 -1.77
CA GLY A 270 8.84 -8.90 -2.26
C GLY A 270 9.99 -9.59 -1.56
N ARG A 271 9.73 -10.54 -0.65
CA ARG A 271 10.78 -11.35 0.00
C ARG A 271 10.37 -12.82 0.04
N PRO A 272 11.31 -13.76 0.02
CA PRO A 272 10.99 -15.17 0.21
C PRO A 272 10.40 -15.42 1.59
N MET A 273 9.53 -16.43 1.66
CA MET A 273 9.07 -16.94 2.94
C MET A 273 10.24 -17.60 3.68
N VAL A 274 10.38 -17.29 4.96
CA VAL A 274 11.37 -17.89 5.86
C VAL A 274 10.71 -18.35 7.14
N SER A 275 11.25 -19.39 7.76
CA SER A 275 10.67 -19.98 8.97
C SER A 275 11.74 -20.58 9.87
N ASN A 276 11.49 -20.56 11.17
CA ASN A 276 12.27 -21.28 12.18
C ASN A 276 11.30 -22.05 13.08
N LEU A 277 10.74 -23.16 12.57
CA LEU A 277 9.69 -23.97 13.21
C LEU A 277 10.24 -25.17 13.98
#